data_AF-A0A353Y7V8-F1
#
_entry.id   AF-A0A353Y7V8-F1
#
_cell.length_a   1.000
_cell.length_b   1.000
_cell.length_c   1.000
_cell.angle_alpha   90.00
_cell.angle_beta   90.00
_cell.angle_gamma   90.00
#
_symmetry.space_group_name_H-M   'P 1'
#
loop_
_entity.id
_entity.type
_entity.pdbx_description
1 polymer ?
#
loop_
_entity_poly.entity_id
_entity_poly.type
_entity_poly.pdbx_seq_one_letter_code
_entity_poly.pdbx_strand_id
1 'polypeptide(L)'
;MTRVIDERETARVRSESRLKATLENTPSVAIQWYDREGKVLYWNQASAEMYGIPAEHALGHNITDGTLNFYQSQAQAVEFVRTLQEIERTGQAVGPVEFDMQRADGTPIRILASTFAIPGEAGQLLFVCMDVDITQRRRAEQALLDNELKLETIFHASPAPMSVSDARQSYRVLTVNRAWEQLYRRSRAEVLGRNGQEFGIWADLGDRQRFLAQIQAQGRVDGFETWCLDGQGRSILCRLSALVTEIGEARLMLMMTVDITEQRRVERELQQLNAELEQRVDTRTEELRLANQRLESTVLNLQRAQEQLVESEKLAALGNLVAGVAHELNTPIGNGVMAITTLGERLREFRAVPRDAMRYSDLQRFAEAVEMACSISLRNLQRAAALVSSFKQVAVDQTSSQRRSFALREVVDEVLLTLQPTLRGTHSRIELQVPEDLLLDSYPGALGQVLTNLVSNAVTHAFDGREGGIITISAAAGEGDEIAFSVADNGRGIPEALQKKVFEPFFTTKLGQGGTGLGLHIVFNAVTHVLGGQISLRSQPGQGSVFELRLPRVAPAAG
;
A
#
# COMPACT_ATOMS: atom_id res chain seq x y z
N MET A 1 77.36 89.88 -43.86
CA MET A 1 76.70 88.98 -44.84
C MET A 1 76.73 87.51 -44.40
N THR A 2 77.79 87.06 -43.72
CA THR A 2 77.90 85.70 -43.14
C THR A 2 76.89 85.38 -42.03
N ARG A 3 76.51 86.36 -41.19
CA ARG A 3 75.62 86.17 -40.02
C ARG A 3 74.13 85.93 -40.37
N VAL A 4 73.66 86.39 -41.54
CA VAL A 4 72.25 86.27 -41.98
C VAL A 4 71.98 84.96 -42.73
N ILE A 5 73.02 84.40 -43.38
CA ILE A 5 72.95 83.06 -43.99
C ILE A 5 72.91 82.00 -42.87
N ASP A 6 73.74 82.19 -41.84
CA ASP A 6 73.82 81.30 -40.67
C ASP A 6 72.50 81.23 -39.87
N GLU A 7 71.80 82.36 -39.70
CA GLU A 7 70.48 82.40 -39.02
C GLU A 7 69.35 81.72 -39.82
N ARG A 8 69.35 81.84 -41.16
CA ARG A 8 68.37 81.16 -42.02
C ARG A 8 68.61 79.66 -42.08
N GLU A 9 69.87 79.25 -42.13
CA GLU A 9 70.27 77.85 -42.15
C GLU A 9 69.94 77.20 -40.79
N THR A 10 70.22 77.88 -39.69
CA THR A 10 69.86 77.43 -38.33
C THR A 10 68.33 77.33 -38.14
N ALA A 11 67.55 78.28 -38.65
CA ALA A 11 66.09 78.24 -38.57
C ALA A 11 65.49 77.10 -39.38
N ARG A 12 66.04 76.81 -40.57
CA ARG A 12 65.64 75.68 -41.41
C ARG A 12 65.93 74.35 -40.72
N VAL A 13 67.16 74.17 -40.23
CA VAL A 13 67.58 72.96 -39.49
C VAL A 13 66.71 72.74 -38.24
N ARG A 14 66.35 73.81 -37.51
CA ARG A 14 65.46 73.73 -36.34
C ARG A 14 64.03 73.34 -36.72
N SER A 15 63.50 73.86 -37.83
CA SER A 15 62.16 73.51 -38.31
C SER A 15 62.08 72.07 -38.81
N GLU A 16 63.06 71.61 -39.58
CA GLU A 16 63.18 70.22 -40.05
C GLU A 16 63.32 69.25 -38.86
N SER A 17 64.17 69.59 -37.88
CA SER A 17 64.33 68.79 -36.66
C SER A 17 63.04 68.69 -35.85
N ARG A 18 62.26 69.77 -35.77
CA ARG A 18 60.97 69.77 -35.06
C ARG A 18 59.91 68.93 -35.77
N LEU A 19 59.81 69.02 -37.10
CA LEU A 19 58.86 68.21 -37.87
C LEU A 19 59.21 66.72 -37.79
N LYS A 20 60.49 66.38 -37.94
CA LYS A 20 60.98 65.00 -37.78
C LYS A 20 60.69 64.46 -36.38
N ALA A 21 60.93 65.25 -35.33
CA ALA A 21 60.61 64.85 -33.97
C ALA A 21 59.10 64.63 -33.75
N THR A 22 58.23 65.44 -34.36
CA THR A 22 56.78 65.24 -34.29
C THR A 22 56.37 63.92 -34.94
N LEU A 23 56.86 63.63 -36.15
CA LEU A 23 56.53 62.38 -36.85
C LEU A 23 57.09 61.15 -36.12
N GLU A 24 58.30 61.26 -35.58
CA GLU A 24 58.98 60.17 -34.86
C GLU A 24 58.28 59.83 -33.54
N ASN A 25 57.87 60.85 -32.78
CA ASN A 25 57.31 60.68 -31.44
C ASN A 25 55.77 60.74 -31.40
N THR A 26 55.08 60.68 -32.54
CA THR A 26 53.60 60.63 -32.54
C THR A 26 53.15 59.29 -31.93
N PRO A 27 52.48 59.30 -30.76
CA PRO A 27 52.06 58.07 -30.11
C PRO A 27 50.88 57.45 -30.85
N SER A 28 50.87 56.11 -30.95
CA SER A 28 49.74 55.30 -31.42
C SER A 28 49.33 55.46 -32.89
N VAL A 29 49.98 56.35 -33.65
CA VAL A 29 49.81 56.46 -35.11
C VAL A 29 51.12 56.03 -35.76
N ALA A 30 51.09 54.86 -36.39
CA ALA A 30 52.19 54.39 -37.20
C ALA A 30 52.25 55.24 -38.47
N ILE A 31 53.39 55.86 -38.73
CA ILE A 31 53.63 56.72 -39.91
C ILE A 31 54.78 56.12 -40.69
N GLN A 32 54.52 55.75 -41.95
CA GLN A 32 55.53 55.25 -42.87
C GLN A 32 55.51 56.01 -44.18
N TRP A 33 56.68 56.16 -44.79
CA TRP A 33 56.79 56.72 -46.13
C TRP A 33 57.28 55.67 -47.11
N TYR A 34 56.73 55.69 -48.32
CA TYR A 34 57.08 54.78 -49.39
C TYR A 34 57.46 55.56 -50.67
N ASP A 35 58.31 54.97 -51.49
CA ASP A 35 58.41 55.36 -52.91
C ASP A 35 57.24 54.78 -53.73
N ARG A 36 57.21 55.06 -55.03
CA ARG A 36 56.16 54.59 -55.96
C ARG A 36 56.11 53.06 -56.04
N GLU A 37 57.24 52.40 -55.88
CA GLU A 37 57.37 50.95 -55.95
C GLU A 37 57.07 50.25 -54.62
N GLY A 38 56.80 51.00 -53.53
CA GLY A 38 56.50 50.45 -52.21
C GLY A 38 57.73 50.20 -51.34
N LYS A 39 58.89 50.80 -51.65
CA LYS A 39 60.08 50.76 -50.80
C LYS A 39 59.91 51.67 -49.59
N VAL A 40 60.20 51.16 -48.40
CA VAL A 40 60.11 51.95 -47.16
C VAL A 40 61.22 52.99 -47.07
N LEU A 41 60.85 54.25 -46.97
CA LEU A 41 61.74 55.40 -46.85
C LEU A 41 61.74 56.02 -45.45
N TYR A 42 60.65 55.85 -44.71
CA TYR A 42 60.49 56.34 -43.34
C TYR A 42 59.65 55.36 -42.53
N TRP A 43 60.00 55.20 -41.27
CA TRP A 43 59.33 54.28 -40.34
C TRP A 43 59.49 54.82 -38.93
N ASN A 44 58.42 55.40 -38.37
CA ASN A 44 58.49 55.97 -37.02
C ASN A 44 58.45 54.90 -35.91
N GLN A 45 58.76 55.30 -34.68
CA GLN A 45 58.65 54.47 -33.48
C GLN A 45 57.30 53.74 -33.34
N ALA A 46 56.18 54.42 -33.60
CA ALA A 46 54.85 53.79 -33.51
C ALA A 46 54.63 52.68 -34.56
N SER A 47 55.23 52.79 -35.75
CA SER A 47 55.21 51.72 -36.76
C SER A 47 56.00 50.51 -36.28
N ALA A 48 57.14 50.74 -35.63
CA ALA A 48 57.94 49.66 -35.05
C ALA A 48 57.19 48.92 -33.93
N GLU A 49 56.50 49.65 -33.07
CA GLU A 49 55.69 49.07 -31.99
C GLU A 49 54.42 48.38 -32.50
N MET A 50 53.75 48.95 -33.51
CA MET A 50 52.52 48.41 -34.06
C MET A 50 52.75 47.10 -34.81
N TYR A 51 53.73 47.06 -35.71
CA TYR A 51 54.01 45.88 -36.53
C TYR A 51 55.05 44.95 -35.91
N GLY A 52 55.77 45.37 -34.86
CA GLY A 52 56.84 44.59 -34.25
C GLY A 52 58.11 44.53 -35.11
N ILE A 53 58.32 45.53 -35.98
CA ILE A 53 59.42 45.58 -36.95
C ILE A 53 60.28 46.81 -36.67
N PRO A 54 61.53 46.65 -36.20
CA PRO A 54 62.43 47.78 -35.99
C PRO A 54 62.65 48.57 -37.29
N ALA A 55 62.76 49.90 -37.19
CA ALA A 55 62.97 50.77 -38.36
C ALA A 55 64.20 50.35 -39.19
N GLU A 56 65.27 49.90 -38.55
CA GLU A 56 66.48 49.37 -39.22
C GLU A 56 66.22 48.15 -40.12
N HIS A 57 65.19 47.36 -39.81
CA HIS A 57 64.77 46.23 -40.64
C HIS A 57 63.75 46.67 -41.70
N ALA A 58 62.94 47.69 -41.41
CA ALA A 58 61.94 48.21 -42.35
C ALA A 58 62.56 49.02 -43.49
N LEU A 59 63.47 49.94 -43.17
CA LEU A 59 64.02 50.93 -44.10
C LEU A 59 64.76 50.26 -45.27
N GLY A 60 64.41 50.67 -46.49
CA GLY A 60 65.05 50.23 -47.71
C GLY A 60 64.49 48.92 -48.30
N HIS A 61 63.71 48.15 -47.54
CA HIS A 61 63.02 46.96 -48.05
C HIS A 61 61.76 47.34 -48.83
N ASN A 62 61.34 46.48 -49.75
CA ASN A 62 60.12 46.67 -50.51
C ASN A 62 58.99 45.87 -49.87
N ILE A 63 57.84 46.48 -49.59
CA ILE A 63 56.72 45.77 -48.96
C ILE A 63 56.23 44.53 -49.74
N THR A 64 56.52 44.41 -51.03
CA THR A 64 56.15 43.26 -51.86
C THR A 64 57.15 42.11 -51.86
N ASP A 65 58.35 42.31 -51.31
CA ASP A 65 59.41 41.30 -51.25
C ASP A 65 59.20 40.24 -50.14
N GLY A 66 58.23 40.48 -49.26
CA GLY A 66 57.86 39.59 -48.17
C GLY A 66 58.78 39.66 -46.94
N THR A 67 59.84 40.49 -46.98
CA THR A 67 60.82 40.61 -45.88
C THR A 67 60.21 41.18 -44.62
N LEU A 68 59.27 42.12 -44.76
CA LEU A 68 58.64 42.80 -43.63
C LEU A 68 57.47 41.99 -43.03
N ASN A 69 56.89 41.05 -43.77
CA ASN A 69 55.90 40.08 -43.31
C ASN A 69 54.70 40.64 -42.50
N PHE A 70 54.34 41.92 -42.64
CA PHE A 70 53.21 42.51 -41.91
C PHE A 70 51.89 42.54 -42.71
N TYR A 71 51.93 42.18 -44.00
CA TYR A 71 50.75 41.86 -44.81
C TYR A 71 50.41 40.38 -44.68
N GLN A 72 49.12 40.04 -44.68
CA GLN A 72 48.66 38.65 -44.55
C GLN A 72 48.82 37.83 -45.85
N SER A 73 48.98 38.51 -46.98
CA SER A 73 49.21 37.87 -48.27
C SER A 73 49.99 38.78 -49.23
N GLN A 74 50.69 38.17 -50.18
CA GLN A 74 51.38 38.92 -51.23
C GLN A 74 50.42 39.74 -52.11
N ALA A 75 49.18 39.25 -52.29
CA ALA A 75 48.15 39.98 -53.03
C ALA A 75 47.83 41.33 -52.37
N GLN A 76 47.79 41.37 -51.04
CA GLN A 76 47.52 42.58 -50.26
C GLN A 76 48.65 43.63 -50.41
N ALA A 77 49.91 43.18 -50.39
CA ALA A 77 51.05 44.08 -50.63
C ALA A 77 51.04 44.65 -52.06
N VAL A 78 50.70 43.83 -53.06
CA VAL A 78 50.56 44.27 -54.47
C VAL A 78 49.39 45.25 -54.64
N GLU A 79 48.29 45.02 -53.93
CA GLU A 79 47.14 45.93 -53.93
C GLU A 79 47.51 47.29 -53.35
N PHE A 80 48.28 47.32 -52.26
CA PHE A 80 48.75 48.58 -51.69
C PHE A 80 49.66 49.36 -52.65
N VAL A 81 50.58 48.69 -53.36
CA VAL A 81 51.38 49.35 -54.41
C VAL A 81 50.50 49.94 -55.52
N ARG A 82 49.42 49.25 -55.90
CA ARG A 82 48.42 49.80 -56.84
C ARG A 82 47.75 51.04 -56.28
N THR A 83 47.45 51.08 -54.98
CA THR A 83 46.93 52.28 -54.30
C THR A 83 47.92 53.44 -54.41
N LEU A 84 49.23 53.21 -54.23
CA LEU A 84 50.25 54.27 -54.41
C LEU A 84 50.23 54.83 -55.83
N GLN A 85 50.19 53.96 -56.85
CA GLN A 85 50.13 54.35 -58.26
C GLN A 85 48.82 55.09 -58.61
N GLU A 86 47.72 54.74 -57.96
CA GLU A 86 46.45 55.44 -58.13
C GLU A 86 46.50 56.85 -57.53
N ILE A 87 47.07 57.01 -56.33
CA ILE A 87 47.28 58.30 -55.69
C ILE A 87 48.19 59.17 -56.57
N GLU A 88 49.25 58.60 -57.16
CA GLU A 88 50.14 59.31 -58.08
C GLU A 88 49.39 59.84 -59.31
N ARG A 89 48.52 59.00 -59.90
CA ARG A 89 47.76 59.34 -61.11
C ARG A 89 46.64 60.35 -60.84
N THR A 90 46.00 60.28 -59.68
CA THR A 90 44.80 61.08 -59.36
C THR A 90 45.09 62.30 -58.49
N GLY A 91 46.18 62.29 -57.74
CA GLY A 91 46.48 63.26 -56.68
C GLY A 91 45.54 63.18 -55.47
N GLN A 92 44.66 62.18 -55.40
CA GLN A 92 43.68 62.04 -54.32
C GLN A 92 44.19 61.07 -53.25
N ALA A 93 44.02 61.42 -51.97
CA ALA A 93 44.31 60.54 -50.85
C ALA A 93 43.32 59.36 -50.81
N VAL A 94 43.79 58.20 -50.33
CA VAL A 94 42.98 56.99 -50.13
C VAL A 94 42.93 56.66 -48.65
N GLY A 95 41.73 56.60 -48.09
CA GLY A 95 41.53 56.35 -46.66
C GLY A 95 40.56 57.32 -46.00
N PRO A 96 40.18 57.07 -44.73
CA PRO A 96 40.62 55.93 -43.92
C PRO A 96 39.93 54.61 -44.33
N VAL A 97 40.71 53.55 -44.54
CA VAL A 97 40.22 52.19 -44.89
C VAL A 97 40.77 51.19 -43.89
N GLU A 98 39.95 50.21 -43.51
CA GLU A 98 40.37 49.15 -42.59
C GLU A 98 41.09 48.02 -43.29
N PHE A 99 42.21 47.58 -42.73
CA PHE A 99 42.99 46.44 -43.23
C PHE A 99 43.28 45.42 -42.14
N ASP A 100 43.19 44.15 -42.50
CA ASP A 100 43.75 43.06 -41.70
C ASP A 100 45.24 42.94 -41.99
N MET A 101 46.03 43.17 -40.97
CA MET A 101 47.49 43.07 -41.02
C MET A 101 47.95 42.06 -39.98
N GLN A 102 49.25 41.85 -39.89
CA GLN A 102 49.84 41.02 -38.86
C GLN A 102 51.11 41.68 -38.33
N ARG A 103 51.41 41.41 -37.06
CA ARG A 103 52.73 41.70 -36.49
C ARG A 103 53.76 40.75 -37.07
N ALA A 104 55.05 41.08 -36.92
CA ALA A 104 56.16 40.23 -37.35
C ALA A 104 56.12 38.82 -36.73
N ASP A 105 55.51 38.66 -35.56
CA ASP A 105 55.30 37.38 -34.87
C ASP A 105 54.06 36.59 -35.37
N GLY A 106 53.33 37.12 -36.35
CA GLY A 106 52.12 36.52 -36.92
C GLY A 106 50.83 36.88 -36.18
N THR A 107 50.88 37.69 -35.11
CA THR A 107 49.67 38.12 -34.39
C THR A 107 48.82 39.01 -35.30
N PRO A 108 47.53 38.68 -35.54
CA PRO A 108 46.67 39.50 -36.38
C PRO A 108 46.35 40.83 -35.69
N ILE A 109 46.45 41.92 -36.45
CA ILE A 109 46.07 43.27 -36.04
C ILE A 109 45.13 43.86 -37.09
N ARG A 110 44.12 44.59 -36.66
CA ARG A 110 43.22 45.34 -37.54
C ARG A 110 43.62 46.80 -37.48
N ILE A 111 43.98 47.40 -38.61
CA ILE A 111 44.38 48.80 -38.68
C ILE A 111 43.37 49.63 -39.46
N LEU A 112 43.31 50.93 -39.17
CA LEU A 112 42.67 51.94 -39.99
C LEU A 112 43.76 52.79 -40.65
N ALA A 113 43.92 52.64 -41.96
CA ALA A 113 45.03 53.22 -42.73
C ALA A 113 44.56 54.38 -43.61
N SER A 114 45.34 55.46 -43.67
CA SER A 114 45.17 56.56 -44.62
C SER A 114 46.45 56.82 -45.38
N THR A 115 46.38 56.86 -46.71
CA THR A 115 47.54 56.99 -47.59
C THR A 115 47.39 58.19 -48.52
N PHE A 116 48.43 59.03 -48.61
CA PHE A 116 48.43 60.22 -49.46
C PHE A 116 49.84 60.55 -49.95
N ALA A 117 49.96 61.33 -51.03
CA ALA A 117 51.25 61.74 -51.58
C ALA A 117 51.70 63.12 -51.07
N ILE A 118 53.01 63.28 -50.86
CA ILE A 118 53.68 64.56 -50.56
C ILE A 118 54.83 64.81 -51.56
N PRO A 119 55.22 66.07 -51.81
CA PRO A 119 56.38 66.37 -52.66
C PRO A 119 57.70 65.89 -52.05
N GLY A 120 58.53 65.20 -52.84
CA GLY A 120 59.89 64.80 -52.52
C GLY A 120 60.96 65.63 -53.26
N GLU A 121 62.21 65.17 -53.23
CA GLU A 121 63.32 65.82 -53.95
C GLU A 121 63.22 65.63 -55.48
N ALA A 122 63.75 66.59 -56.25
CA ALA A 122 63.81 66.54 -57.72
C ALA A 122 62.47 66.26 -58.45
N GLY A 123 61.34 66.60 -57.84
CA GLY A 123 60.00 66.43 -58.42
C GLY A 123 59.40 65.03 -58.27
N GLN A 124 60.02 64.15 -57.48
CA GLN A 124 59.44 62.84 -57.13
C GLN A 124 58.33 62.99 -56.08
N LEU A 125 57.36 62.08 -56.07
CA LEU A 125 56.34 61.98 -55.01
C LEU A 125 56.75 60.93 -53.97
N LEU A 126 56.49 61.24 -52.70
CA LEU A 126 56.60 60.29 -51.58
C LEU A 126 55.20 59.96 -51.07
N PHE A 127 54.94 58.72 -50.68
CA PHE A 127 53.63 58.31 -50.19
C PHE A 127 53.67 58.11 -48.68
N VAL A 128 52.89 58.89 -47.95
CA VAL A 128 52.75 58.77 -46.49
C VAL A 128 51.55 57.89 -46.20
N CYS A 129 51.76 56.83 -45.41
CA CYS A 129 50.71 56.05 -44.80
C CYS A 129 50.65 56.34 -43.30
N MET A 130 49.43 56.44 -42.77
CA MET A 130 49.15 56.62 -41.35
C MET A 130 48.18 55.54 -40.89
N ASP A 131 48.62 54.71 -39.94
CA ASP A 131 47.85 53.58 -39.44
C ASP A 131 47.55 53.71 -37.95
N VAL A 132 46.34 53.31 -37.57
CA VAL A 132 45.88 53.22 -36.18
C VAL A 132 45.38 51.80 -35.90
N ASP A 133 45.89 51.15 -34.85
CA ASP A 133 45.42 49.83 -34.42
C ASP A 133 44.03 49.96 -33.75
N ILE A 134 43.01 49.34 -34.34
CA ILE A 134 41.62 49.36 -33.88
C ILE A 134 41.16 48.03 -33.26
N THR A 135 42.09 47.08 -33.05
CA THR A 135 41.78 45.69 -32.63
C THR A 135 41.06 45.62 -31.28
N GLN A 136 41.58 46.32 -30.26
CA GLN A 136 40.99 46.28 -28.91
C GLN A 136 39.59 46.92 -28.87
N ARG A 137 39.41 48.02 -29.59
CA ARG A 137 38.13 48.73 -29.69
C ARG A 137 37.05 47.83 -30.29
N ARG A 138 37.34 47.16 -31.41
CA ARG A 138 36.40 46.24 -32.07
C ARG A 138 36.04 45.04 -31.18
N ARG A 139 37.00 44.47 -30.46
CA ARG A 139 36.73 43.37 -29.51
C ARG A 139 35.78 43.80 -28.39
N ALA A 140 35.96 45.00 -27.85
CA ALA A 140 35.07 45.55 -26.83
C ALA A 140 33.66 45.82 -27.37
N GLU A 141 33.55 46.41 -28.57
CA GLU A 141 32.26 46.66 -29.25
C GLU A 141 31.52 45.33 -29.53
N GLN A 142 32.22 44.30 -30.01
CA GLN A 142 31.61 42.99 -30.27
C GLN A 142 31.18 42.28 -28.97
N ALA A 143 32.01 42.31 -27.93
CA ALA A 143 31.68 41.69 -26.64
C ALA A 143 30.45 42.35 -25.99
N LEU A 144 30.27 43.66 -26.16
CA LEU A 144 29.08 44.37 -25.71
C LEU A 144 27.84 43.90 -26.47
N LEU A 145 27.91 43.83 -27.80
CA LEU A 145 26.83 43.35 -28.65
C LEU A 145 26.42 41.91 -28.30
N ASP A 146 27.40 41.02 -28.11
CA ASP A 146 27.16 39.63 -27.74
C ASP A 146 26.45 39.52 -26.38
N ASN A 147 26.82 40.38 -25.42
CA ASN A 147 26.19 40.41 -24.11
C ASN A 147 24.75 40.96 -24.17
N GLU A 148 24.50 42.02 -24.95
CA GLU A 148 23.15 42.55 -25.19
C GLU A 148 22.24 41.49 -25.82
N LEU A 149 22.71 40.83 -26.88
CA LEU A 149 21.97 39.74 -27.54
C LEU A 149 21.68 38.59 -26.57
N LYS A 150 22.65 38.23 -25.73
CA LYS A 150 22.49 37.18 -24.71
C LYS A 150 21.41 37.53 -23.69
N LEU A 151 21.40 38.75 -23.17
CA LEU A 151 20.40 39.19 -22.20
C LEU A 151 19.00 39.27 -22.82
N GLU A 152 18.89 39.80 -24.04
CA GLU A 152 17.62 39.83 -24.79
C GLU A 152 17.09 38.41 -25.02
N THR A 153 17.97 37.48 -25.43
CA THR A 153 17.62 36.08 -25.63
C THR A 153 17.12 35.42 -24.34
N ILE A 154 17.79 35.64 -23.20
CA ILE A 154 17.36 35.10 -21.89
C ILE A 154 15.98 35.62 -21.51
N PHE A 155 15.75 36.93 -21.66
CA PHE A 155 14.47 37.54 -21.35
C PHE A 155 13.33 36.95 -22.19
N HIS A 156 13.53 36.84 -23.51
CA HIS A 156 12.53 36.30 -24.44
C HIS A 156 12.34 34.77 -24.33
N ALA A 157 13.36 34.01 -23.94
CA ALA A 157 13.29 32.56 -23.76
C ALA A 157 12.71 32.13 -22.40
N SER A 158 12.63 33.04 -21.42
CA SER A 158 12.05 32.71 -20.11
C SER A 158 10.58 32.29 -20.24
N PRO A 159 10.17 31.16 -19.63
CA PRO A 159 8.79 30.70 -19.66
C PRO A 159 7.86 31.52 -18.76
N ALA A 160 8.40 32.37 -17.88
CA ALA A 160 7.61 33.24 -17.03
C ALA A 160 7.16 34.49 -17.79
N PRO A 161 5.85 34.80 -17.89
CA PRO A 161 5.35 36.06 -18.42
C PRO A 161 5.94 37.25 -17.66
N MET A 162 6.70 38.09 -18.36
CA MET A 162 7.39 39.24 -17.76
C MET A 162 7.20 40.52 -18.57
N SER A 163 7.10 41.64 -17.87
CA SER A 163 7.14 42.98 -18.43
C SER A 163 8.13 43.87 -17.68
N VAL A 164 8.75 44.79 -18.40
CA VAL A 164 9.55 45.87 -17.83
C VAL A 164 8.88 47.19 -18.18
N SER A 165 8.62 48.03 -17.19
CA SER A 165 7.96 49.32 -17.34
C SER A 165 8.74 50.46 -16.69
N ASP A 166 8.61 51.67 -17.22
CA ASP A 166 9.19 52.88 -16.63
C ASP A 166 8.34 53.35 -15.44
N ALA A 167 8.90 53.27 -14.24
CA ALA A 167 8.20 53.63 -13.00
C ALA A 167 8.04 55.16 -12.82
N ARG A 168 8.80 56.00 -13.54
CA ARG A 168 8.64 57.46 -13.54
C ARG A 168 7.56 57.91 -14.51
N GLN A 169 7.39 57.20 -15.63
CA GLN A 169 6.42 57.55 -16.67
C GLN A 169 5.09 56.79 -16.53
N SER A 170 4.46 56.85 -15.35
CA SER A 170 3.14 56.23 -15.11
C SER A 170 3.09 54.74 -15.47
N TYR A 171 4.21 54.03 -15.29
CA TYR A 171 4.34 52.58 -15.54
C TYR A 171 4.10 52.19 -17.00
N ARG A 172 4.53 53.02 -17.95
CA ARG A 172 4.52 52.71 -19.39
C ARG A 172 5.47 51.55 -19.68
N VAL A 173 4.98 50.56 -20.42
CA VAL A 173 5.72 49.34 -20.76
C VAL A 173 6.86 49.66 -21.73
N LEU A 174 8.07 49.28 -21.35
CA LEU A 174 9.28 49.38 -22.17
C LEU A 174 9.53 48.11 -22.99
N THR A 175 9.22 46.94 -22.41
CA THR A 175 9.29 45.66 -23.12
C THR A 175 8.49 44.57 -22.40
N VAL A 176 8.14 43.52 -23.14
CA VAL A 176 7.51 42.30 -22.66
C VAL A 176 8.19 41.11 -23.32
N ASN A 177 8.26 39.97 -22.63
CA ASN A 177 8.83 38.76 -23.20
C ASN A 177 7.78 37.92 -23.96
N ARG A 178 8.24 36.86 -24.62
CA ARG A 178 7.37 36.00 -25.44
C ARG A 178 6.28 35.31 -24.62
N ALA A 179 6.59 34.89 -23.38
CA ALA A 179 5.62 34.27 -22.49
C ALA A 179 4.49 35.24 -22.10
N TRP A 180 4.79 36.54 -21.97
CA TRP A 180 3.78 37.58 -21.72
C TRP A 180 2.83 37.73 -22.90
N GLU A 181 3.35 37.78 -24.12
CA GLU A 181 2.52 37.87 -25.34
C GLU A 181 1.61 36.65 -25.49
N GLN A 182 2.09 35.46 -25.11
CA GLN A 182 1.31 34.22 -25.13
C GLN A 182 0.19 34.21 -24.09
N LEU A 183 0.49 34.60 -22.85
CA LEU A 183 -0.51 34.63 -21.78
C LEU A 183 -1.62 35.64 -22.08
N TYR A 184 -1.24 36.88 -22.40
CA TYR A 184 -2.19 37.97 -22.60
C TYR A 184 -2.70 38.09 -24.04
N ARG A 185 -2.23 37.26 -24.98
CA ARG A 185 -2.64 37.25 -26.40
C ARG A 185 -2.59 38.64 -27.04
N ARG A 186 -1.54 39.39 -26.72
CA ARG A 186 -1.28 40.75 -27.21
C ARG A 186 0.16 40.84 -27.66
N SER A 187 0.39 41.51 -28.77
CA SER A 187 1.74 41.72 -29.26
C SER A 187 2.45 42.79 -28.44
N ARG A 188 3.78 42.68 -28.36
CA ARG A 188 4.65 43.71 -27.78
C ARG A 188 4.34 45.09 -28.37
N ALA A 189 4.18 45.19 -29.69
CA ALA A 189 3.92 46.45 -30.38
C ALA A 189 2.64 47.17 -29.92
N GLU A 190 1.61 46.44 -29.50
CA GLU A 190 0.33 47.02 -29.04
C GLU A 190 0.41 47.66 -27.65
N VAL A 191 1.40 47.24 -26.84
CA VAL A 191 1.51 47.62 -25.43
C VAL A 191 2.72 48.52 -25.14
N LEU A 192 3.72 48.55 -26.02
CA LEU A 192 4.86 49.43 -25.89
C LEU A 192 4.44 50.89 -25.72
N GLY A 193 5.06 51.54 -24.74
CA GLY A 193 4.80 52.93 -24.40
C GLY A 193 3.43 53.17 -23.77
N ARG A 194 2.63 52.14 -23.48
CA ARG A 194 1.32 52.25 -22.79
C ARG A 194 1.38 51.63 -21.40
N ASN A 195 0.51 52.06 -20.50
CA ASN A 195 0.35 51.43 -19.19
C ASN A 195 -0.81 50.42 -19.18
N GLY A 196 -0.84 49.55 -18.16
CA GLY A 196 -1.84 48.47 -18.08
C GLY A 196 -3.30 48.92 -18.13
N GLN A 197 -3.63 50.13 -17.68
CA GLN A 197 -4.98 50.68 -17.80
C GLN A 197 -5.29 51.09 -19.24
N GLU A 198 -4.35 51.75 -19.92
CA GLU A 198 -4.53 52.24 -21.30
C GLU A 198 -4.77 51.10 -22.29
N PHE A 199 -4.16 49.93 -22.09
CA PHE A 199 -4.43 48.74 -22.90
C PHE A 199 -5.45 47.78 -22.28
N GLY A 200 -6.01 48.08 -21.10
CA GLY A 200 -7.15 47.35 -20.54
C GLY A 200 -6.83 45.94 -20.05
N ILE A 201 -5.69 45.76 -19.35
CA ILE A 201 -5.32 44.45 -18.76
C ILE A 201 -6.05 44.14 -17.45
N TRP A 202 -6.56 45.15 -16.76
CA TRP A 202 -7.21 45.00 -15.44
C TRP A 202 -8.71 44.79 -15.63
N ALA A 203 -9.27 43.71 -15.07
CA ALA A 203 -10.72 43.54 -15.02
C ALA A 203 -11.37 44.51 -14.02
N ASP A 204 -10.68 44.83 -12.92
CA ASP A 204 -11.07 45.84 -11.94
C ASP A 204 -9.98 46.92 -11.82
N LEU A 205 -10.33 48.18 -12.05
CA LEU A 205 -9.41 49.31 -11.86
C LEU A 205 -9.12 49.60 -10.37
N GLY A 206 -9.98 49.16 -9.46
CA GLY A 206 -9.73 49.19 -8.02
C GLY A 206 -8.54 48.31 -7.62
N ASP A 207 -8.45 47.11 -8.20
CA ASP A 207 -7.28 46.22 -8.05
C ASP A 207 -6.00 46.90 -8.52
N ARG A 208 -6.04 47.58 -9.66
CA ARG A 208 -4.89 48.36 -10.16
C ARG A 208 -4.42 49.39 -9.14
N GLN A 209 -5.35 50.15 -8.56
CA GLN A 209 -5.02 51.18 -7.57
C GLN A 209 -4.38 50.58 -6.32
N ARG A 210 -4.92 49.47 -5.81
CA ARG A 210 -4.35 48.74 -4.67
C ARG A 210 -2.94 48.22 -4.97
N PHE A 211 -2.75 47.61 -6.14
CA PHE A 211 -1.45 47.11 -6.58
C PHE A 211 -0.39 48.22 -6.64
N LEU A 212 -0.72 49.35 -7.29
CA LEU A 212 0.21 50.48 -7.38
C LEU A 212 0.48 51.14 -6.03
N ALA A 213 -0.51 51.22 -5.14
CA ALA A 213 -0.31 51.74 -3.79
C ALA A 213 0.68 50.86 -2.99
N GLN A 214 0.59 49.54 -3.11
CA GLN A 214 1.56 48.62 -2.48
C GLN A 214 2.97 48.82 -3.05
N ILE A 215 3.10 48.96 -4.37
CA ILE A 215 4.38 49.25 -5.01
C ILE A 215 4.97 50.58 -4.53
N GLN A 216 4.15 51.64 -4.45
CA GLN A 216 4.62 52.95 -3.99
C GLN A 216 5.06 52.94 -2.52
N ALA A 217 4.38 52.15 -1.69
CA ALA A 217 4.70 52.04 -0.27
C ALA A 217 5.94 51.18 0.00
N GLN A 218 6.12 50.08 -0.73
CA GLN A 218 7.10 49.04 -0.39
C GLN A 218 8.20 48.83 -1.44
N GLY A 219 8.07 49.42 -2.63
CA GLY A 219 8.97 49.19 -3.77
C GLY A 219 8.84 47.80 -4.38
N ARG A 220 7.99 46.93 -3.84
CA ARG A 220 7.76 45.56 -4.31
C ARG A 220 6.35 45.09 -3.96
N VAL A 221 5.85 44.12 -4.72
CA VAL A 221 4.63 43.36 -4.47
C VAL A 221 4.93 41.91 -4.77
N ASP A 222 4.52 41.01 -3.89
CA ASP A 222 4.65 39.57 -4.08
C ASP A 222 3.27 38.93 -3.89
N GLY A 223 2.80 38.20 -4.89
CA GLY A 223 1.57 37.42 -4.79
C GLY A 223 0.23 38.19 -4.86
N PHE A 224 0.15 39.34 -5.54
CA PHE A 224 -1.11 40.07 -5.68
C PHE A 224 -2.05 39.38 -6.66
N GLU A 225 -3.13 38.77 -6.17
CA GLU A 225 -4.13 38.08 -6.98
C GLU A 225 -5.16 39.07 -7.54
N THR A 226 -5.37 39.06 -8.86
CA THR A 226 -6.37 39.89 -9.54
C THR A 226 -6.81 39.27 -10.85
N TRP A 227 -8.03 39.57 -11.28
CA TRP A 227 -8.51 39.19 -12.60
C TRP A 227 -7.94 40.14 -13.65
N CYS A 228 -7.21 39.57 -14.60
CA CYS A 228 -6.73 40.28 -15.78
C CYS A 228 -7.56 39.89 -17.01
N LEU A 229 -7.50 40.73 -18.05
CA LEU A 229 -8.12 40.49 -19.34
C LEU A 229 -7.04 40.30 -20.41
N ASP A 230 -7.18 39.27 -21.23
CA ASP A 230 -6.33 39.06 -22.40
C ASP A 230 -6.76 39.95 -23.59
N GLY A 231 -6.09 39.83 -24.74
CA GLY A 231 -6.39 40.56 -25.98
C GLY A 231 -7.75 40.24 -26.59
N GLN A 232 -8.40 39.15 -26.17
CA GLN A 232 -9.72 38.74 -26.64
C GLN A 232 -10.82 39.03 -25.60
N GLY A 233 -10.48 39.64 -24.47
CA GLY A 233 -11.40 39.94 -23.37
C GLY A 233 -11.70 38.74 -22.47
N ARG A 234 -10.95 37.63 -22.59
CA ARG A 234 -11.06 36.50 -21.66
C ARG A 234 -10.47 36.91 -20.30
N SER A 235 -11.20 36.60 -19.24
CA SER A 235 -10.72 36.82 -17.87
C SER A 235 -9.82 35.68 -17.41
N ILE A 236 -8.65 36.03 -16.89
CA ILE A 236 -7.63 35.12 -16.34
C ILE A 236 -7.25 35.59 -14.94
N LEU A 237 -7.32 34.70 -13.95
CA LEU A 237 -6.91 35.00 -12.59
C LEU A 237 -5.39 34.96 -12.51
N CYS A 238 -4.80 36.12 -12.31
CA CYS A 238 -3.36 36.31 -12.31
C CYS A 238 -2.86 36.57 -10.90
N ARG A 239 -1.76 35.92 -10.54
CA ARG A 239 -0.95 36.28 -9.38
C ARG A 239 0.24 37.09 -9.86
N LEU A 240 0.23 38.38 -9.53
CA LEU A 240 1.22 39.37 -9.97
C LEU A 240 2.30 39.54 -8.90
N SER A 241 3.56 39.55 -9.34
CA SER A 241 4.69 39.94 -8.49
C SER A 241 5.51 40.99 -9.23
N ALA A 242 5.89 42.06 -8.54
CA ALA A 242 6.64 43.14 -9.13
C ALA A 242 7.68 43.73 -8.19
N LEU A 243 8.77 44.23 -8.77
CA LEU A 243 9.86 44.90 -8.07
C LEU A 243 10.20 46.19 -8.82
N VAL A 244 10.28 47.30 -8.09
CA VAL A 244 10.81 48.56 -8.60
C VAL A 244 12.26 48.71 -8.17
N THR A 245 13.15 48.89 -9.14
CA THR A 245 14.60 49.05 -8.91
C THR A 245 15.17 50.13 -9.82
N GLU A 246 16.36 50.63 -9.48
CA GLU A 246 17.13 51.54 -10.32
C GLU A 246 18.18 50.76 -11.11
N ILE A 247 18.27 51.00 -12.41
CA ILE A 247 19.29 50.44 -13.31
C ILE A 247 19.88 51.60 -14.10
N GLY A 248 21.13 51.96 -13.78
CA GLY A 248 21.73 53.21 -14.25
C GLY A 248 20.92 54.41 -13.76
N GLU A 249 20.52 55.30 -14.69
CA GLU A 249 19.66 56.45 -14.38
C GLU A 249 18.16 56.14 -14.44
N ALA A 250 17.77 54.95 -14.92
CA ALA A 250 16.37 54.56 -15.13
C ALA A 250 15.78 53.88 -13.89
N ARG A 251 14.54 54.27 -13.52
CA ARG A 251 13.77 53.61 -12.46
C ARG A 251 12.74 52.69 -13.10
N LEU A 252 12.95 51.40 -13.00
CA LEU A 252 12.21 50.37 -13.72
C LEU A 252 11.36 49.53 -12.77
N MET A 253 10.18 49.14 -13.24
CA MET A 253 9.36 48.10 -12.63
C MET A 253 9.51 46.83 -13.46
N LEU A 254 9.98 45.76 -12.82
CA LEU A 254 9.91 44.41 -13.37
C LEU A 254 8.67 43.75 -12.79
N MET A 255 7.81 43.20 -13.65
CA MET A 255 6.61 42.47 -13.25
C MET A 255 6.65 41.07 -13.85
N MET A 256 6.25 40.08 -13.06
CA MET A 256 5.97 38.72 -13.51
C MET A 256 4.55 38.33 -13.16
N THR A 257 3.96 37.49 -14.02
CA THR A 257 2.60 36.99 -13.85
C THR A 257 2.58 35.47 -13.84
N VAL A 258 1.82 34.89 -12.91
CA VAL A 258 1.43 33.48 -12.94
C VAL A 258 -0.08 33.38 -13.14
N ASP A 259 -0.52 32.64 -14.16
CA ASP A 259 -1.94 32.28 -14.32
C ASP A 259 -2.30 31.19 -13.30
N ILE A 260 -3.21 31.51 -12.39
CA ILE A 260 -3.69 30.62 -11.33
C ILE A 260 -5.17 30.24 -11.54
N THR A 261 -5.74 30.50 -12.73
CA THR A 261 -7.17 30.25 -13.02
C THR A 261 -7.54 28.78 -12.82
N GLU A 262 -6.83 27.85 -13.49
CA GLU A 262 -7.09 26.42 -13.35
C GLU A 262 -6.74 25.91 -11.95
N GLN A 263 -5.65 26.41 -11.35
CA GLN A 263 -5.28 26.04 -9.99
C GLN A 263 -6.42 26.37 -9.01
N ARG A 264 -6.98 27.58 -9.09
CA ARG A 264 -8.08 28.03 -8.23
C ARG A 264 -9.38 27.28 -8.50
N ARG A 265 -9.62 26.88 -9.75
CA ARG A 265 -10.78 26.04 -10.13
C ARG A 265 -10.67 24.66 -9.49
N VAL A 266 -9.51 24.01 -9.62
CA VAL A 266 -9.24 22.69 -9.03
C VAL A 266 -9.29 22.74 -7.49
N GLU A 267 -8.74 23.78 -6.87
CA GLU A 267 -8.82 23.95 -5.41
C GLU A 267 -10.28 24.01 -4.93
N ARG A 268 -11.15 24.74 -5.63
CA ARG A 268 -12.58 24.82 -5.29
C ARG A 268 -13.31 23.49 -5.52
N GLU A 269 -13.02 22.81 -6.63
CA GLU A 269 -13.61 21.52 -6.95
C GLU A 269 -13.23 20.46 -5.90
N LEU A 270 -11.98 20.45 -5.45
CA LEU A 270 -11.51 19.59 -4.36
C LEU A 270 -12.20 19.91 -3.03
N GLN A 271 -12.38 21.19 -2.69
CA GLN A 271 -13.09 21.59 -1.47
C GLN A 271 -14.55 21.13 -1.50
N GLN A 272 -15.22 21.27 -2.64
CA GLN A 272 -16.60 20.81 -2.80
C GLN A 272 -16.69 19.27 -2.70
N LEU A 273 -15.80 18.55 -3.39
CA LEU A 273 -15.77 17.09 -3.34
C LEU A 273 -15.49 16.56 -1.93
N ASN A 274 -14.59 17.21 -1.18
CA ASN A 274 -14.33 16.84 0.21
C ASN A 274 -15.57 17.04 1.09
N ALA A 275 -16.29 18.15 0.95
CA ALA A 275 -17.52 18.39 1.71
C ALA A 275 -18.61 17.34 1.37
N GLU A 276 -18.76 16.98 0.09
CA GLU A 276 -19.68 15.93 -0.34
C GLU A 276 -19.29 14.54 0.18
N LEU A 277 -17.98 14.24 0.21
CA LEU A 277 -17.45 13.00 0.77
C LEU A 277 -17.68 12.91 2.27
N GLU A 278 -17.42 13.98 3.02
CA GLU A 278 -17.69 14.05 4.46
C GLU A 278 -19.16 13.77 4.76
N GLN A 279 -20.08 14.45 4.05
CA GLN A 279 -21.51 14.23 4.21
C GLN A 279 -21.91 12.77 3.90
N ARG A 280 -21.30 12.16 2.88
CA ARG A 280 -21.56 10.77 2.49
C ARG A 280 -21.02 9.77 3.52
N VAL A 281 -19.86 10.05 4.10
CA VAL A 281 -19.28 9.26 5.19
C VAL A 281 -20.17 9.32 6.42
N ASP A 282 -20.63 10.50 6.82
CA ASP A 282 -21.53 10.66 7.97
C ASP A 282 -22.85 9.90 7.77
N THR A 283 -23.47 10.07 6.60
CA THR A 283 -24.71 9.36 6.25
C THR A 283 -24.52 7.85 6.29
N ARG A 284 -23.43 7.33 5.69
CA ARG A 284 -23.12 5.90 5.68
C ARG A 284 -22.79 5.35 7.06
N THR A 285 -22.12 6.14 7.89
CA THR A 285 -21.77 5.74 9.26
C THR A 285 -23.05 5.57 10.09
N GLU A 286 -24.01 6.48 9.96
CA GLU A 286 -25.29 6.36 10.65
C GLU A 286 -26.15 5.20 10.12
N GLU A 287 -26.20 5.00 8.79
CA GLU A 287 -26.86 3.81 8.20
C GLU A 287 -26.28 2.50 8.73
N LEU A 288 -24.95 2.40 8.80
CA LEU A 288 -24.25 1.22 9.34
C LEU A 288 -24.52 1.04 10.82
N ARG A 289 -24.53 2.12 11.61
CA ARG A 289 -24.86 2.07 13.04
C ARG A 289 -26.26 1.49 13.26
N LEU A 290 -27.24 1.99 12.51
CA LEU A 290 -28.63 1.48 12.58
C LEU A 290 -28.73 0.02 12.12
N ALA A 291 -28.04 -0.35 11.05
CA ALA A 291 -28.01 -1.73 10.55
C ALA A 291 -27.38 -2.69 11.58
N ASN A 292 -26.29 -2.31 12.22
CA ASN A 292 -25.65 -3.10 13.27
C ASN A 292 -26.56 -3.28 14.49
N GLN A 293 -27.23 -2.22 14.95
CA GLN A 293 -28.20 -2.33 16.05
C GLN A 293 -29.35 -3.28 15.72
N ARG A 294 -29.83 -3.24 14.46
CA ARG A 294 -30.86 -4.17 13.99
C ARG A 294 -30.35 -5.60 13.93
N LEU A 295 -29.11 -5.80 13.48
CA LEU A 295 -28.48 -7.12 13.44
C LEU A 295 -28.33 -7.72 14.84
N GLU A 296 -27.81 -6.96 15.80
CA GLU A 296 -27.68 -7.37 17.20
C GLU A 296 -29.03 -7.81 17.78
N SER A 297 -30.09 -7.03 17.56
CA SER A 297 -31.44 -7.39 18.02
C SER A 297 -31.96 -8.68 17.38
N THR A 298 -31.63 -8.92 16.11
CA THR A 298 -32.05 -10.12 15.37
C THR A 298 -31.31 -11.36 15.90
N VAL A 299 -30.01 -11.25 16.17
CA VAL A 299 -29.20 -12.31 16.77
C VAL A 299 -29.75 -12.68 18.15
N LEU A 300 -30.05 -11.69 19.01
CA LEU A 300 -30.61 -11.93 20.34
C LEU A 300 -31.96 -12.65 20.27
N ASN A 301 -32.83 -12.26 19.33
CA ASN A 301 -34.13 -12.91 19.14
C ASN A 301 -33.99 -14.35 18.63
N LEU A 302 -33.05 -14.59 17.70
CA LEU A 302 -32.77 -15.93 17.20
C LEU A 302 -32.24 -16.84 18.30
N GLN A 303 -31.32 -16.35 19.15
CA GLN A 303 -30.80 -17.11 20.29
C GLN A 303 -31.93 -17.52 21.25
N ARG A 304 -32.82 -16.59 21.61
CA ARG A 304 -33.98 -16.89 22.46
C ARG A 304 -34.91 -17.93 21.82
N ALA A 305 -35.19 -17.80 20.52
CA ALA A 305 -36.02 -18.76 19.80
C ALA A 305 -35.36 -20.16 19.77
N GLN A 306 -34.04 -20.22 19.58
CA GLN A 306 -33.28 -21.47 19.62
C GLN A 306 -33.32 -22.11 21.01
N GLU A 307 -33.12 -21.35 22.08
CA GLU A 307 -33.22 -21.85 23.46
C GLU A 307 -34.61 -22.46 23.74
N GLN A 308 -35.67 -21.76 23.32
CA GLN A 308 -37.05 -22.25 23.45
C GLN A 308 -37.28 -23.54 22.64
N LEU A 309 -36.73 -23.63 21.43
CA LEU A 309 -36.83 -24.85 20.61
C LEU A 309 -36.10 -26.02 21.27
N VAL A 310 -34.88 -25.81 21.79
CA VAL A 310 -34.13 -26.84 22.50
C VAL A 310 -34.87 -27.31 23.75
N GLU A 311 -35.45 -26.39 24.53
CA GLU A 311 -36.26 -26.75 25.70
C GLU A 311 -37.51 -27.54 25.29
N SER A 312 -38.18 -27.14 24.21
CA SER A 312 -39.33 -27.85 23.67
C SER A 312 -38.99 -29.27 23.18
N GLU A 313 -37.87 -29.44 22.47
CA GLU A 313 -37.38 -30.76 22.07
C GLU A 313 -37.02 -31.63 23.28
N LYS A 314 -36.37 -31.06 24.31
CA LYS A 314 -36.09 -31.77 25.56
C LYS A 314 -37.37 -32.26 26.23
N LEU A 315 -38.40 -31.41 26.31
CA LEU A 315 -39.69 -31.76 26.89
C LEU A 315 -40.41 -32.84 26.08
N ALA A 316 -40.36 -32.78 24.74
CA ALA A 316 -40.95 -33.79 23.87
C ALA A 316 -40.24 -35.15 24.03
N ALA A 317 -38.89 -35.16 24.06
CA ALA A 317 -38.11 -36.36 24.29
C ALA A 317 -38.37 -36.96 25.68
N LEU A 318 -38.45 -36.12 26.72
CA LEU A 318 -38.84 -36.55 28.07
C LEU A 318 -40.27 -37.12 28.09
N GLY A 319 -41.20 -36.50 27.37
CA GLY A 319 -42.57 -36.99 27.22
C GLY A 319 -42.64 -38.39 26.62
N ASN A 320 -41.89 -38.63 25.54
CA ASN A 320 -41.77 -39.96 24.92
C ASN A 320 -41.14 -41.00 25.85
N LEU A 321 -40.10 -40.61 26.60
CA LEU A 321 -39.46 -41.47 27.59
C LEU A 321 -40.44 -41.84 28.72
N VAL A 322 -41.14 -40.87 29.30
CA VAL A 322 -42.12 -41.11 30.36
C VAL A 322 -43.25 -42.01 29.88
N ALA A 323 -43.75 -41.81 28.66
CA ALA A 323 -44.79 -42.66 28.07
C ALA A 323 -44.32 -44.11 27.88
N GLY A 324 -43.08 -44.31 27.40
CA GLY A 324 -42.49 -45.63 27.25
C GLY A 324 -42.28 -46.35 28.59
N VAL A 325 -41.75 -45.64 29.59
CA VAL A 325 -41.57 -46.16 30.95
C VAL A 325 -42.90 -46.51 31.60
N ALA A 326 -43.93 -45.66 31.43
CA ALA A 326 -45.26 -45.93 31.95
C ALA A 326 -45.84 -47.22 31.35
N HIS A 327 -45.67 -47.45 30.05
CA HIS A 327 -46.13 -48.68 29.40
C HIS A 327 -45.40 -49.94 29.92
N GLU A 328 -44.07 -49.87 30.02
CA GLU A 328 -43.23 -50.96 30.53
C GLU A 328 -43.41 -51.21 32.04
N LEU A 329 -43.82 -50.21 32.83
CA LEU A 329 -44.19 -50.36 34.24
C LEU A 329 -45.59 -50.94 34.43
N ASN A 330 -46.55 -50.47 33.64
CA ASN A 330 -47.95 -50.92 33.75
C ASN A 330 -48.10 -52.42 33.45
N THR A 331 -47.28 -52.96 32.55
CA THR A 331 -47.34 -54.38 32.18
C THR A 331 -47.07 -55.34 33.35
N PRO A 332 -45.91 -55.27 34.05
CA PRO A 332 -45.66 -56.13 35.20
C PRO A 332 -46.61 -55.84 36.36
N ILE A 333 -46.94 -54.57 36.62
CA ILE A 333 -47.87 -54.20 37.70
C ILE A 333 -49.25 -54.81 37.44
N GLY A 334 -49.78 -54.68 36.22
CA GLY A 334 -51.06 -55.25 35.81
C GLY A 334 -51.08 -56.78 35.96
N ASN A 335 -50.03 -57.46 35.53
CA ASN A 335 -49.88 -58.91 35.70
C ASN A 335 -49.84 -59.32 37.19
N GLY A 336 -49.13 -58.55 38.02
CA GLY A 336 -49.07 -58.78 39.47
C GLY A 336 -50.42 -58.58 40.15
N VAL A 337 -51.16 -57.53 39.78
CA VAL A 337 -52.52 -57.24 40.28
C VAL A 337 -53.51 -58.31 39.83
N MET A 338 -53.42 -58.78 38.59
CA MET A 338 -54.26 -59.85 38.06
C MET A 338 -54.03 -61.15 38.84
N ALA A 339 -52.76 -61.54 39.05
CA ALA A 339 -52.41 -62.71 39.84
C ALA A 339 -52.97 -62.66 41.27
N ILE A 340 -52.90 -61.50 41.93
CA ILE A 340 -53.48 -61.30 43.27
C ILE A 340 -55.01 -61.33 43.25
N THR A 341 -55.64 -60.68 42.25
CA THR A 341 -57.11 -60.68 42.12
C THR A 341 -57.65 -62.10 41.90
N THR A 342 -57.04 -62.87 41.01
CA THR A 342 -57.38 -64.27 40.76
C THR A 342 -57.13 -65.12 42.00
N LEU A 343 -56.05 -64.89 42.75
CA LEU A 343 -55.84 -65.58 44.03
C LEU A 343 -56.96 -65.26 45.03
N GLY A 344 -57.43 -64.01 45.08
CA GLY A 344 -58.55 -63.61 45.93
C GLY A 344 -59.88 -64.28 45.56
N GLU A 345 -60.11 -64.56 44.28
CA GLU A 345 -61.25 -65.38 43.81
C GLU A 345 -61.08 -66.84 44.24
N ARG A 346 -59.90 -67.43 44.03
CA ARG A 346 -59.58 -68.79 44.47
C ARG A 346 -59.71 -68.97 45.98
N LEU A 347 -59.32 -67.97 46.76
CA LEU A 347 -59.52 -67.96 48.21
C LEU A 347 -61.00 -67.93 48.59
N ARG A 348 -61.83 -67.17 47.88
CA ARG A 348 -63.28 -67.15 48.10
C ARG A 348 -63.92 -68.51 47.77
N GLU A 349 -63.55 -69.11 46.64
CA GLU A 349 -63.99 -70.46 46.26
C GLU A 349 -63.59 -71.48 47.32
N PHE A 350 -62.32 -71.47 47.76
CA PHE A 350 -61.82 -72.37 48.79
C PHE A 350 -62.55 -72.20 50.13
N ARG A 351 -62.84 -70.95 50.55
CA ARG A 351 -63.61 -70.68 51.78
C ARG A 351 -65.08 -71.10 51.71
N ALA A 352 -65.64 -71.20 50.50
CA ALA A 352 -67.03 -71.63 50.30
C ALA A 352 -67.20 -73.15 50.41
N VAL A 353 -66.10 -73.93 50.36
CA VAL A 353 -66.12 -75.37 50.58
C VAL A 353 -66.46 -75.68 52.04
N PRO A 354 -67.56 -76.41 52.34
CA PRO A 354 -67.90 -76.80 53.70
C PRO A 354 -66.77 -77.61 54.35
N ARG A 355 -66.44 -77.34 55.61
CA ARG A 355 -65.32 -77.99 56.32
C ARG A 355 -65.41 -79.52 56.32
N ASP A 356 -66.64 -80.03 56.36
CA ASP A 356 -66.93 -81.47 56.47
C ASP A 356 -66.87 -82.18 55.10
N ALA A 357 -66.77 -81.43 54.00
CA ALA A 357 -66.73 -81.92 52.61
C ALA A 357 -65.40 -81.64 51.89
N MET A 358 -64.43 -81.03 52.58
CA MET A 358 -63.15 -80.61 52.01
C MET A 358 -62.24 -81.81 51.72
N ARG A 359 -61.77 -81.95 50.47
CA ARG A 359 -60.84 -83.02 50.08
C ARG A 359 -59.40 -82.50 50.09
N TYR A 360 -58.45 -83.42 50.28
CA TYR A 360 -57.01 -83.11 50.16
C TYR A 360 -56.66 -82.47 48.81
N SER A 361 -57.34 -82.88 47.73
CA SER A 361 -57.19 -82.29 46.38
C SER A 361 -57.57 -80.81 46.31
N ASP A 362 -58.53 -80.36 47.13
CA ASP A 362 -58.97 -78.96 47.14
C ASP A 362 -57.94 -78.08 47.86
N LEU A 363 -57.36 -78.59 48.96
CA LEU A 363 -56.25 -77.95 49.67
C LEU A 363 -54.99 -77.87 48.78
N GLN A 364 -54.64 -78.96 48.10
CA GLN A 364 -53.50 -79.03 47.18
C GLN A 364 -53.64 -77.99 46.05
N ARG A 365 -54.81 -77.93 45.40
CA ARG A 365 -55.09 -76.97 44.32
C ARG A 365 -55.04 -75.51 44.80
N PHE A 366 -55.51 -75.24 46.02
CA PHE A 366 -55.43 -73.90 46.60
C PHE A 366 -53.97 -73.52 46.92
N ALA A 367 -53.19 -74.43 47.50
CA ALA A 367 -51.77 -74.22 47.80
C ALA A 367 -50.96 -73.93 46.52
N GLU A 368 -51.17 -74.71 45.45
CA GLU A 368 -50.55 -74.49 44.14
C GLU A 368 -50.94 -73.12 43.54
N ALA A 369 -52.20 -72.70 43.70
CA ALA A 369 -52.65 -71.38 43.25
C ALA A 369 -51.99 -70.23 44.04
N VAL A 370 -51.81 -70.38 45.37
CA VAL A 370 -51.09 -69.41 46.21
C VAL A 370 -49.63 -69.29 45.79
N GLU A 371 -48.94 -70.43 45.60
CA GLU A 371 -47.54 -70.46 45.23
C GLU A 371 -47.31 -69.83 43.84
N MET A 372 -48.16 -70.18 42.88
CA MET A 372 -48.12 -69.63 41.52
C MET A 372 -48.37 -68.11 41.52
N ALA A 373 -49.40 -67.65 42.23
CA ALA A 373 -49.71 -66.22 42.33
C ALA A 373 -48.57 -65.45 43.02
N CYS A 374 -48.02 -65.95 44.13
CA CYS A 374 -46.88 -65.32 44.81
C CYS A 374 -45.64 -65.23 43.91
N SER A 375 -45.32 -66.29 43.17
CA SER A 375 -44.20 -66.32 42.22
C SER A 375 -44.38 -65.30 41.08
N ILE A 376 -45.59 -65.21 40.51
CA ILE A 376 -45.90 -64.27 39.44
C ILE A 376 -45.83 -62.83 39.96
N SER A 377 -46.45 -62.53 41.12
CA SER A 377 -46.46 -61.18 41.69
C SER A 377 -45.06 -60.73 42.10
N LEU A 378 -44.28 -61.57 42.79
CA LEU A 378 -42.93 -61.20 43.23
C LEU A 378 -42.01 -60.87 42.06
N ARG A 379 -42.01 -61.72 41.02
CA ARG A 379 -41.18 -61.52 39.82
C ARG A 379 -41.54 -60.24 39.08
N ASN A 380 -42.83 -59.95 38.95
CA ASN A 380 -43.29 -58.72 38.29
C ASN A 380 -43.00 -57.47 39.13
N LEU A 381 -43.15 -57.52 40.46
CA LEU A 381 -42.78 -56.43 41.36
C LEU A 381 -41.28 -56.14 41.34
N GLN A 382 -40.44 -57.19 41.35
CA GLN A 382 -38.98 -57.05 41.21
C GLN A 382 -38.61 -56.41 39.87
N ARG A 383 -39.29 -56.79 38.79
CA ARG A 383 -39.09 -56.19 37.46
C ARG A 383 -39.50 -54.72 37.43
N ALA A 384 -40.63 -54.37 38.03
CA ALA A 384 -41.07 -52.98 38.16
C ALA A 384 -40.06 -52.16 38.98
N ALA A 385 -39.54 -52.69 40.09
CA ALA A 385 -38.53 -52.03 40.91
C ALA A 385 -37.20 -51.81 40.14
N ALA A 386 -36.77 -52.78 39.35
CA ALA A 386 -35.57 -52.66 38.51
C ALA A 386 -35.73 -51.58 37.42
N LEU A 387 -36.92 -51.49 36.80
CA LEU A 387 -37.26 -50.43 35.83
C LEU A 387 -37.24 -49.04 36.48
N VAL A 388 -37.83 -48.88 37.67
CA VAL A 388 -37.80 -47.61 38.41
C VAL A 388 -36.37 -47.22 38.79
N SER A 389 -35.55 -48.17 39.25
CA SER A 389 -34.15 -47.91 39.59
C SER A 389 -33.34 -47.48 38.37
N SER A 390 -33.53 -48.16 37.23
CA SER A 390 -32.83 -47.83 35.97
C SER A 390 -33.26 -46.46 35.44
N PHE A 391 -34.55 -46.12 35.53
CA PHE A 391 -35.08 -44.80 35.15
C PHE A 391 -34.52 -43.69 36.05
N LYS A 392 -34.46 -43.92 37.36
CA LYS A 392 -33.86 -42.97 38.31
C LYS A 392 -32.39 -42.69 37.97
N GLN A 393 -31.65 -43.70 37.52
CA GLN A 393 -30.25 -43.53 37.13
C GLN A 393 -30.10 -42.63 35.89
N VAL A 394 -30.94 -42.82 34.86
CA VAL A 394 -30.99 -41.93 33.68
C VAL A 394 -31.36 -40.48 34.04
N ALA A 395 -32.18 -40.26 35.07
CA ALA A 395 -32.57 -38.93 35.54
C ALA A 395 -31.54 -38.27 36.49
N VAL A 396 -30.73 -39.05 37.20
CA VAL A 396 -29.77 -38.57 38.22
C VAL A 396 -28.35 -38.39 37.64
N ASP A 397 -28.00 -39.09 36.56
CA ASP A 397 -26.65 -39.04 35.96
C ASP A 397 -26.31 -37.72 35.25
N GLN A 398 -27.24 -36.76 35.16
CA GLN A 398 -26.95 -35.42 34.61
C GLN A 398 -26.15 -34.51 35.57
N THR A 399 -25.95 -34.86 36.85
CA THR A 399 -25.44 -33.88 37.84
C THR A 399 -24.31 -34.37 38.78
N SER A 400 -23.75 -35.57 38.62
CA SER A 400 -22.84 -36.16 39.64
C SER A 400 -21.56 -36.81 39.10
N SER A 401 -20.89 -36.19 38.12
CA SER A 401 -19.53 -36.60 37.74
C SER A 401 -18.60 -35.39 37.85
N GLN A 402 -17.68 -35.37 38.82
CA GLN A 402 -16.62 -34.37 38.82
C GLN A 402 -15.62 -34.70 37.71
N ARG A 403 -15.38 -33.72 36.84
CA ARG A 403 -14.31 -33.78 35.85
C ARG A 403 -12.96 -33.73 36.56
N ARG A 404 -12.07 -34.65 36.26
CA ARG A 404 -10.71 -34.67 36.81
C ARG A 404 -9.72 -35.23 35.80
N SER A 405 -8.44 -34.94 36.03
CA SER A 405 -7.35 -35.65 35.36
C SER A 405 -7.12 -37.02 36.01
N PHE A 406 -7.01 -38.07 35.21
CA PHE A 406 -6.75 -39.45 35.65
C PHE A 406 -6.08 -40.28 34.55
N ALA A 407 -5.41 -41.37 34.93
CA ALA A 407 -4.91 -42.37 33.97
C ALA A 407 -6.02 -43.34 33.58
N LEU A 408 -6.23 -43.55 32.27
CA LEU A 408 -7.29 -44.43 31.76
C LEU A 408 -7.21 -45.83 32.37
N ARG A 409 -5.98 -46.33 32.52
CA ARG A 409 -5.69 -47.64 33.07
C ARG A 409 -6.26 -47.83 34.47
N GLU A 410 -6.15 -46.84 35.35
CA GLU A 410 -6.64 -46.89 36.73
C GLU A 410 -8.16 -47.13 36.76
N VAL A 411 -8.91 -46.40 35.94
CA VAL A 411 -10.37 -46.53 35.87
C VAL A 411 -10.79 -47.89 35.32
N VAL A 412 -10.08 -48.40 34.31
CA VAL A 412 -10.33 -49.73 33.76
C VAL A 412 -10.10 -50.80 34.83
N ASP A 413 -9.00 -50.72 35.58
CA ASP A 413 -8.68 -51.69 36.63
C ASP A 413 -9.70 -51.61 37.79
N GLU A 414 -10.11 -50.41 38.23
CA GLU A 414 -11.16 -50.21 39.24
C GLU A 414 -12.48 -50.86 38.82
N VAL A 415 -12.93 -50.62 37.59
CA VAL A 415 -14.17 -51.21 37.07
C VAL A 415 -14.07 -52.72 36.98
N LEU A 416 -12.95 -53.27 36.50
CA LEU A 416 -12.75 -54.70 36.42
C LEU A 416 -12.77 -55.40 37.78
N LEU A 417 -12.24 -54.76 38.83
CA LEU A 417 -12.36 -55.26 40.20
C LEU A 417 -13.83 -55.39 40.62
N THR A 418 -14.67 -54.41 40.29
CA THR A 418 -16.10 -54.45 40.60
C THR A 418 -16.87 -55.49 39.79
N LEU A 419 -16.40 -55.82 38.59
CA LEU A 419 -17.02 -56.82 37.70
C LEU A 419 -16.57 -58.26 37.98
N GLN A 420 -15.55 -58.48 38.83
CA GLN A 420 -15.08 -59.82 39.18
C GLN A 420 -16.21 -60.78 39.63
N PRO A 421 -17.17 -60.40 40.50
CA PRO A 421 -18.24 -61.31 40.92
C PRO A 421 -19.14 -61.75 39.76
N THR A 422 -19.40 -60.88 38.80
CA THR A 422 -20.21 -61.17 37.60
C THR A 422 -19.48 -62.09 36.63
N LEU A 423 -18.15 -61.99 36.58
CA LEU A 423 -17.29 -62.86 35.76
C LEU A 423 -17.08 -64.23 36.42
N ARG A 424 -17.06 -64.30 37.76
CA ARG A 424 -16.92 -65.55 38.53
C ARG A 424 -18.13 -66.46 38.27
N GLY A 425 -17.88 -67.59 37.62
CA GLY A 425 -18.92 -68.55 37.19
C GLY A 425 -19.17 -68.55 35.67
N THR A 426 -18.58 -67.60 34.95
CA THR A 426 -18.51 -67.61 33.48
C THR A 426 -17.12 -68.05 33.02
N HIS A 427 -17.04 -68.82 31.95
CA HIS A 427 -15.75 -69.23 31.34
C HIS A 427 -15.16 -68.11 30.45
N SER A 428 -15.44 -66.86 30.80
CA SER A 428 -15.05 -65.70 30.01
C SER A 428 -13.74 -65.09 30.54
N ARG A 429 -12.81 -64.79 29.62
CA ARG A 429 -11.51 -64.17 29.91
C ARG A 429 -11.49 -62.72 29.44
N ILE A 430 -10.83 -61.85 30.20
CA ILE A 430 -10.60 -60.45 29.81
C ILE A 430 -9.13 -60.29 29.41
N GLU A 431 -8.90 -59.67 28.25
CA GLU A 431 -7.59 -59.27 27.75
C GLU A 431 -7.49 -57.75 27.71
N LEU A 432 -6.42 -57.21 28.30
CA LEU A 432 -6.22 -55.78 28.48
C LEU A 432 -5.06 -55.29 27.63
N GLN A 433 -5.33 -54.32 26.77
CA GLN A 433 -4.38 -53.64 25.89
C GLN A 433 -4.52 -52.12 26.07
N VAL A 434 -4.36 -51.66 27.31
CA VAL A 434 -4.51 -50.26 27.70
C VAL A 434 -3.16 -49.77 28.26
N PRO A 435 -2.51 -48.77 27.63
CA PRO A 435 -1.27 -48.18 28.12
C PRO A 435 -1.46 -47.50 29.48
N GLU A 436 -0.42 -47.57 30.33
CA GLU A 436 -0.44 -46.98 31.68
C GLU A 436 -0.31 -45.44 31.68
N ASP A 437 0.29 -44.88 30.63
CA ASP A 437 0.65 -43.46 30.48
C ASP A 437 -0.44 -42.61 29.81
N LEU A 438 -1.59 -43.21 29.51
CA LEU A 438 -2.66 -42.55 28.76
C LEU A 438 -3.57 -41.74 29.71
N LEU A 439 -3.27 -40.45 29.83
CA LEU A 439 -3.97 -39.48 30.69
C LEU A 439 -5.15 -38.81 29.97
N LEU A 440 -6.28 -38.67 30.69
CA LEU A 440 -7.47 -37.92 30.29
C LEU A 440 -7.83 -36.89 31.37
N ASP A 441 -8.42 -35.77 30.94
CA ASP A 441 -9.14 -34.82 31.79
C ASP A 441 -10.65 -34.88 31.47
N SER A 442 -11.33 -35.81 32.14
CA SER A 442 -12.68 -36.27 31.79
C SER A 442 -13.47 -36.75 33.02
N TYR A 443 -14.52 -37.56 32.82
CA TYR A 443 -15.44 -38.05 33.84
C TYR A 443 -15.25 -39.56 34.09
N PRO A 444 -14.47 -39.96 35.12
CA PRO A 444 -14.19 -41.39 35.40
C PRO A 444 -15.46 -42.23 35.62
N GLY A 445 -16.46 -41.66 36.30
CA GLY A 445 -17.72 -42.36 36.59
C GLY A 445 -18.50 -42.72 35.32
N ALA A 446 -18.66 -41.77 34.40
CA ALA A 446 -19.32 -42.00 33.11
C ALA A 446 -18.58 -43.04 32.27
N LEU A 447 -17.25 -42.97 32.24
CA LEU A 447 -16.42 -43.95 31.54
C LEU A 447 -16.51 -45.35 32.16
N GLY A 448 -16.52 -45.43 33.50
CA GLY A 448 -16.71 -46.70 34.20
C GLY A 448 -18.09 -47.32 33.97
N GLN A 449 -19.13 -46.50 33.87
CA GLN A 449 -20.49 -46.94 33.53
C GLN A 449 -20.57 -47.47 32.09
N VAL A 450 -19.91 -46.80 31.14
CA VAL A 450 -19.76 -47.28 29.76
C VAL A 450 -19.13 -48.67 29.75
N LEU A 451 -17.99 -48.82 30.42
CA LEU A 451 -17.26 -50.09 30.46
C LEU A 451 -18.08 -51.20 31.13
N THR A 452 -18.71 -50.90 32.26
CA THR A 452 -19.59 -51.83 33.00
C THR A 452 -20.72 -52.35 32.10
N ASN A 453 -21.38 -51.47 31.36
CA ASN A 453 -22.49 -51.83 30.48
C ASN A 453 -22.02 -52.69 29.30
N LEU A 454 -20.91 -52.33 28.65
CA LEU A 454 -20.38 -53.10 27.52
C LEU A 454 -19.91 -54.50 27.94
N VAL A 455 -19.18 -54.60 29.05
CA VAL A 455 -18.70 -55.89 29.57
C VAL A 455 -19.87 -56.76 30.04
N SER A 456 -20.83 -56.19 30.79
CA SER A 456 -22.02 -56.92 31.24
C SER A 456 -22.88 -57.43 30.07
N ASN A 457 -23.02 -56.61 29.01
CA ASN A 457 -23.70 -57.03 27.79
C ASN A 457 -22.96 -58.18 27.10
N ALA A 458 -21.63 -58.14 27.01
CA ALA A 458 -20.85 -59.24 26.45
C ALA A 458 -21.05 -60.54 27.24
N VAL A 459 -20.93 -60.48 28.57
CA VAL A 459 -21.11 -61.65 29.45
C VAL A 459 -22.53 -62.23 29.32
N THR A 460 -23.56 -61.38 29.31
CA THR A 460 -24.96 -61.81 29.33
C THR A 460 -25.48 -62.25 27.95
N HIS A 461 -24.96 -61.69 26.87
CA HIS A 461 -25.53 -61.85 25.53
C HIS A 461 -24.57 -62.43 24.50
N ALA A 462 -23.27 -62.16 24.59
CA ALA A 462 -22.33 -62.58 23.55
C ALA A 462 -21.98 -64.07 23.65
N PHE A 463 -21.94 -64.61 24.86
CA PHE A 463 -21.53 -66.00 25.14
C PHE A 463 -22.67 -66.95 25.52
N ASP A 464 -23.92 -66.50 25.37
CA ASP A 464 -25.11 -67.32 25.61
C ASP A 464 -25.09 -68.58 24.72
N GLY A 465 -25.00 -69.76 25.34
CA GLY A 465 -24.87 -71.05 24.66
C GLY A 465 -23.44 -71.45 24.24
N ARG A 466 -22.39 -70.77 24.73
CA ARG A 466 -20.97 -71.11 24.50
C ARG A 466 -20.26 -71.49 25.80
N GLU A 467 -19.26 -72.36 25.72
CA GLU A 467 -18.44 -72.79 26.87
C GLU A 467 -17.44 -71.73 27.36
N GLY A 468 -17.46 -70.50 26.82
CA GLY A 468 -16.57 -69.41 27.21
C GLY A 468 -16.41 -68.36 26.11
N GLY A 469 -15.57 -67.35 26.39
CA GLY A 469 -15.36 -66.23 25.49
C GLY A 469 -14.25 -65.29 25.91
N ILE A 470 -13.81 -64.43 25.00
CA ILE A 470 -12.77 -63.43 25.24
C ILE A 470 -13.38 -62.04 25.04
N ILE A 471 -13.19 -61.19 26.04
CA ILE A 471 -13.47 -59.75 25.97
C ILE A 471 -12.14 -59.02 25.94
N THR A 472 -11.87 -58.28 24.87
CA THR A 472 -10.67 -57.46 24.72
C THR A 472 -11.00 -56.00 24.97
N ILE A 473 -10.29 -55.37 25.90
CA ILE A 473 -10.39 -53.93 26.17
C ILE A 473 -9.08 -53.29 25.72
N SER A 474 -9.13 -52.39 24.75
CA SER A 474 -7.95 -51.76 24.17
C SER A 474 -8.08 -50.25 24.13
N ALA A 475 -6.95 -49.56 24.29
CA ALA A 475 -6.86 -48.10 24.17
C ALA A 475 -5.58 -47.69 23.45
N ALA A 476 -5.65 -46.65 22.63
CA ALA A 476 -4.49 -46.03 22.00
C ALA A 476 -4.72 -44.52 21.82
N ALA A 477 -3.63 -43.76 21.71
CA ALA A 477 -3.71 -42.38 21.24
C ALA A 477 -4.22 -42.38 19.78
N GLY A 478 -5.23 -41.56 19.50
CA GLY A 478 -5.81 -41.40 18.17
C GLY A 478 -5.11 -40.31 17.35
N GLU A 479 -5.70 -39.94 16.21
CA GLU A 479 -5.27 -38.76 15.45
C GLU A 479 -5.70 -37.47 16.18
N GLY A 480 -4.79 -36.51 16.34
CA GLY A 480 -5.06 -35.26 17.06
C GLY A 480 -5.06 -35.43 18.58
N ASP A 481 -5.92 -34.67 19.28
CA ASP A 481 -6.04 -34.69 20.76
C ASP A 481 -7.13 -35.68 21.23
N GLU A 482 -7.24 -36.83 20.55
CA GLU A 482 -8.25 -37.88 20.80
C GLU A 482 -7.62 -39.20 21.25
N ILE A 483 -8.44 -40.05 21.85
CA ILE A 483 -8.13 -41.42 22.29
C ILE A 483 -9.10 -42.36 21.61
N ALA A 484 -8.55 -43.42 21.02
CA ALA A 484 -9.32 -44.55 20.53
C ALA A 484 -9.42 -45.61 21.64
N PHE A 485 -10.62 -45.84 22.16
CA PHE A 485 -10.93 -46.84 23.17
C PHE A 485 -11.90 -47.86 22.60
N SER A 486 -11.69 -49.15 22.82
CA SER A 486 -12.63 -50.16 22.32
C SER A 486 -12.82 -51.34 23.23
N VAL A 487 -14.03 -51.89 23.20
CA VAL A 487 -14.41 -53.13 23.86
C VAL A 487 -14.90 -54.11 22.81
N ALA A 488 -14.18 -55.23 22.66
CA ALA A 488 -14.48 -56.27 21.69
C ALA A 488 -14.83 -57.59 22.40
N ASP A 489 -15.85 -58.28 21.92
CA ASP A 489 -16.17 -59.66 22.29
C ASP A 489 -16.00 -60.59 21.09
N ASN A 490 -15.68 -61.86 21.32
CA ASN A 490 -15.64 -62.90 20.28
C ASN A 490 -16.91 -63.78 20.25
N GLY A 491 -18.05 -63.24 20.69
CA GLY A 491 -19.29 -63.97 20.89
C GLY A 491 -20.10 -64.21 19.61
N ARG A 492 -21.43 -64.32 19.75
CA ARG A 492 -22.35 -64.59 18.63
C ARG A 492 -22.57 -63.41 17.68
N GLY A 493 -22.10 -62.21 18.04
CA GLY A 493 -22.28 -60.99 17.25
C GLY A 493 -23.74 -60.51 17.14
N ILE A 494 -23.93 -59.40 16.44
CA ILE A 494 -25.20 -58.69 16.26
C ILE A 494 -25.56 -58.68 14.77
N PRO A 495 -26.74 -59.20 14.36
CA PRO A 495 -27.20 -59.12 12.98
C PRO A 495 -27.27 -57.68 12.46
N GLU A 496 -26.86 -57.46 11.21
CA GLU A 496 -26.76 -56.13 10.57
C GLU A 496 -28.07 -55.32 10.67
N ALA A 497 -29.22 -55.98 10.52
CA ALA A 497 -30.54 -55.36 10.64
C ALA A 497 -30.81 -54.71 12.02
N LEU A 498 -30.13 -55.16 13.08
CA LEU A 498 -30.31 -54.66 14.44
C LEU A 498 -29.26 -53.62 14.83
N GLN A 499 -28.10 -53.57 14.15
CA GLN A 499 -26.96 -52.73 14.53
C GLN A 499 -27.26 -51.21 14.54
N LYS A 500 -28.22 -50.75 13.73
CA LYS A 500 -28.65 -49.34 13.75
C LYS A 500 -29.60 -49.02 14.91
N LYS A 501 -30.30 -50.02 15.43
CA LYS A 501 -31.35 -49.87 16.46
C LYS A 501 -30.85 -50.16 17.87
N VAL A 502 -29.69 -50.80 18.04
CA VAL A 502 -29.19 -51.18 19.36
C VAL A 502 -28.90 -50.01 20.30
N PHE A 503 -28.72 -48.80 19.77
CA PHE A 503 -28.56 -47.58 20.59
C PHE A 503 -29.89 -46.87 20.88
N GLU A 504 -31.00 -47.30 20.29
CA GLU A 504 -32.33 -46.76 20.59
C GLU A 504 -32.75 -47.16 22.02
N PRO A 505 -33.34 -46.23 22.80
CA PRO A 505 -33.81 -46.56 24.14
C PRO A 505 -34.90 -47.66 24.11
N PHE A 506 -34.83 -48.57 25.08
CA PHE A 506 -35.73 -49.74 25.25
C PHE A 506 -35.61 -50.83 24.17
N PHE A 507 -34.68 -50.70 23.22
CA PHE A 507 -34.45 -51.73 22.23
C PHE A 507 -33.75 -52.96 22.86
N THR A 508 -34.40 -54.12 22.83
CA THR A 508 -33.81 -55.39 23.30
C THR A 508 -34.40 -56.58 22.57
N THR A 509 -33.56 -57.58 22.28
CA THR A 509 -34.00 -58.87 21.71
C THR A 509 -34.50 -59.87 22.76
N LYS A 510 -34.47 -59.50 24.06
CA LYS A 510 -34.95 -60.29 25.20
C LYS A 510 -35.97 -59.50 26.05
N LEU A 511 -36.85 -58.72 25.40
CA LEU A 511 -37.93 -58.00 26.08
C LEU A 511 -38.80 -59.02 26.83
N GLY A 512 -38.92 -58.89 28.15
CA GLY A 512 -39.64 -59.88 28.97
C GLY A 512 -38.77 -60.84 29.78
N GLN A 513 -37.51 -61.05 29.39
CA GLN A 513 -36.60 -62.05 29.96
C GLN A 513 -35.37 -61.41 30.63
N GLY A 514 -35.54 -60.22 31.21
CA GLY A 514 -34.50 -59.54 32.00
C GLY A 514 -33.69 -58.46 31.27
N GLY A 515 -33.88 -58.26 29.95
CA GLY A 515 -33.24 -57.15 29.23
C GLY A 515 -34.06 -55.86 29.33
N THR A 516 -33.47 -54.78 29.87
CA THR A 516 -34.13 -53.46 30.00
C THR A 516 -34.08 -52.62 28.72
N GLY A 517 -33.20 -52.96 27.76
CA GLY A 517 -33.00 -52.21 26.52
C GLY A 517 -32.42 -50.80 26.71
N LEU A 518 -31.97 -50.46 27.92
CA LEU A 518 -31.41 -49.14 28.24
C LEU A 518 -29.87 -49.12 28.23
N GLY A 519 -29.20 -50.27 28.36
CA GLY A 519 -27.74 -50.33 28.56
C GLY A 519 -26.94 -49.65 27.44
N LEU A 520 -27.21 -49.97 26.18
CA LEU A 520 -26.48 -49.36 25.05
C LEU A 520 -26.89 -47.91 24.78
N HIS A 521 -28.13 -47.52 25.10
CA HIS A 521 -28.56 -46.12 25.06
C HIS A 521 -27.85 -45.27 26.13
N ILE A 522 -27.66 -45.82 27.35
CA ILE A 522 -26.85 -45.18 28.40
C ILE A 522 -25.41 -45.02 27.93
N VAL A 523 -24.83 -46.05 27.31
CA VAL A 523 -23.49 -45.98 26.72
C VAL A 523 -23.42 -44.87 25.66
N PHE A 524 -24.38 -44.81 24.74
CA PHE A 524 -24.43 -43.78 23.70
C PHE A 524 -24.44 -42.39 24.31
N ASN A 525 -25.35 -42.11 25.25
CA ASN A 525 -25.47 -40.79 25.88
C ASN A 525 -24.25 -40.42 26.71
N ALA A 526 -23.68 -41.35 27.47
CA ALA A 526 -22.46 -41.10 28.22
C ALA A 526 -21.31 -40.72 27.29
N VAL A 527 -21.16 -41.40 26.15
CA VAL A 527 -20.09 -41.10 25.19
C VAL A 527 -20.31 -39.77 24.47
N THR A 528 -21.51 -39.54 23.92
CA THR A 528 -21.77 -38.37 23.07
C THR A 528 -22.00 -37.09 23.85
N HIS A 529 -22.71 -37.16 24.97
CA HIS A 529 -23.15 -35.98 25.72
C HIS A 529 -22.31 -35.66 26.95
N VAL A 530 -21.76 -36.68 27.64
CA VAL A 530 -20.95 -36.46 28.85
C VAL A 530 -19.46 -36.42 28.51
N LEU A 531 -18.97 -37.39 27.74
CA LEU A 531 -17.56 -37.51 27.38
C LEU A 531 -17.19 -36.70 26.12
N GLY A 532 -18.18 -36.20 25.37
CA GLY A 532 -17.98 -35.38 24.16
C GLY A 532 -17.35 -36.15 22.99
N GLY A 533 -17.50 -37.47 22.97
CA GLY A 533 -16.91 -38.37 21.99
C GLY A 533 -17.91 -38.97 21.00
N GLN A 534 -17.47 -39.97 20.25
CA GLN A 534 -18.28 -40.71 19.29
C GLN A 534 -18.18 -42.21 19.56
N ILE A 535 -19.28 -42.94 19.38
CA ILE A 535 -19.31 -44.41 19.47
C ILE A 535 -19.75 -45.03 18.14
N SER A 536 -19.06 -46.08 17.72
CA SER A 536 -19.42 -46.90 16.57
C SER A 536 -19.40 -48.39 16.92
N LEU A 537 -20.23 -49.17 16.22
CA LEU A 537 -20.33 -50.63 16.37
C LEU A 537 -19.90 -51.29 15.07
N ARG A 538 -19.00 -52.27 15.17
CA ARG A 538 -18.72 -53.24 14.09
C ARG A 538 -19.01 -54.63 14.62
N SER A 539 -19.91 -55.36 13.97
CA SER A 539 -20.22 -56.73 14.38
C SER A 539 -20.57 -57.60 13.18
N GLN A 540 -20.19 -58.88 13.25
CA GLN A 540 -20.57 -59.90 12.28
C GLN A 540 -21.15 -61.11 13.05
N PRO A 541 -22.27 -61.69 12.59
CA PRO A 541 -22.82 -62.90 13.20
C PRO A 541 -21.77 -64.01 13.30
N GLY A 542 -21.63 -64.59 14.49
CA GLY A 542 -20.68 -65.66 14.80
C GLY A 542 -19.26 -65.22 15.13
N GLN A 543 -18.87 -63.97 14.79
CA GLN A 543 -17.51 -63.44 14.97
C GLN A 543 -17.39 -62.43 16.13
N GLY A 544 -18.51 -62.04 16.75
CA GLY A 544 -18.54 -61.14 17.90
C GLY A 544 -18.81 -59.68 17.53
N SER A 545 -18.58 -58.78 18.48
CA SER A 545 -18.90 -57.35 18.37
C SER A 545 -17.76 -56.49 18.86
N VAL A 546 -17.53 -55.35 18.20
CA VAL A 546 -16.52 -54.35 18.58
C VAL A 546 -17.22 -53.01 18.71
N PHE A 547 -17.20 -52.47 19.93
CA PHE A 547 -17.62 -51.11 20.22
C PHE A 547 -16.38 -50.23 20.25
N GLU A 548 -16.31 -49.25 19.34
CA GLU A 548 -15.22 -48.29 19.25
C GLU A 548 -15.69 -46.92 19.71
N LEU A 549 -14.90 -46.30 20.58
CA LEU A 549 -15.13 -44.99 21.16
C LEU A 549 -13.97 -44.09 20.77
N ARG A 550 -14.28 -42.94 20.15
CA ARG A 550 -13.34 -41.83 19.98
C ARG A 550 -13.64 -40.79 21.03
N LEU A 551 -12.73 -40.57 21.96
CA LEU A 551 -12.91 -39.69 23.10
C LEU A 551 -11.88 -38.55 23.05
N PRO A 552 -12.24 -37.28 23.30
CA PRO A 552 -11.26 -36.21 23.45
C PRO A 552 -10.44 -36.43 24.72
N ARG A 553 -9.14 -36.08 24.70
CA ARG A 553 -8.30 -36.09 25.91
C ARG A 553 -8.80 -35.11 26.97
N VAL A 554 -9.45 -34.04 26.52
CA VAL A 554 -10.04 -32.97 27.34
C VAL A 554 -11.54 -32.96 27.06
N ALA A 555 -12.35 -33.54 27.96
CA ALA A 555 -13.80 -33.55 27.80
C ALA A 555 -14.40 -32.14 27.95
N PRO A 556 -15.51 -31.82 27.26
CA PRO A 556 -16.19 -30.55 27.44
C PRO A 556 -16.69 -30.39 28.89
N ALA A 557 -16.74 -29.15 29.37
CA ALA A 557 -17.39 -28.85 30.65
C ALA A 557 -18.86 -29.27 30.55
N ALA A 558 -19.34 -30.08 31.49
CA ALA A 558 -20.75 -30.47 31.56
C ALA A 558 -21.57 -29.19 31.73
N GLY A 559 -22.42 -28.90 30.74
CA GLY A 559 -23.32 -27.74 30.73
C GLY A 559 -24.57 -27.96 31.55
#